data_AF-A0A0D3A0C1-F1
#
_entry.id   AF-A0A0D3A0C1-F1
#
_cell.length_a   1.000
_cell.length_b   1.000
_cell.length_c   1.000
_cell.angle_alpha   90.00
_cell.angle_beta   90.00
_cell.angle_gamma   90.00
#
_symmetry.space_group_name_H-M   'P 1'
#
loop_
_entity.id
_entity.type
_entity.pdbx_description
1 polymer ?
#
loop_
_entity_poly.entity_id
_entity_poly.type
_entity_poly.pdbx_seq_one_letter_code
_entity_poly.pdbx_strand_id
1 'polypeptide(L)'
;MKSEIEELKGMVRELAEKKKSNVDAETSESSGGFKEGVRVQILDWIESEDVVVGEGEFRSAEPKYKIVRIPIGPNAVAIVV
;
A
#
# COMPACT_ATOMS: atom_id res chain seq x y z
N MET A 1 -31.84 14.18 -23.84
CA MET A 1 -30.94 15.35 -23.83
C MET A 1 -31.02 16.23 -22.58
N LYS A 2 -32.10 16.98 -22.27
CA LYS A 2 -32.11 17.81 -21.03
C LYS A 2 -32.03 17.00 -19.73
N SER A 3 -32.66 15.82 -19.71
CA SER A 3 -32.67 14.91 -18.55
C SER A 3 -31.30 14.34 -18.20
N GLU A 4 -30.50 13.95 -19.21
CA GLU A 4 -29.18 13.35 -19.01
C GLU A 4 -28.17 14.35 -18.45
N ILE A 5 -28.28 15.63 -18.83
CA ILE A 5 -27.42 16.70 -18.28
C ILE A 5 -27.75 16.97 -16.82
N GLU A 6 -29.03 16.92 -16.45
CA GLU A 6 -29.49 17.09 -15.07
C GLU A 6 -28.97 15.95 -14.17
N GLU A 7 -29.03 14.72 -14.69
CA GLU A 7 -28.54 13.50 -14.04
C GLU A 7 -27.02 13.55 -13.83
N LEU A 8 -26.24 13.93 -14.86
CA LEU A 8 -24.79 14.11 -14.75
C LEU A 8 -24.42 15.17 -13.70
N LYS A 9 -25.15 16.28 -13.65
CA LYS A 9 -24.94 17.32 -12.63
C LYS A 9 -25.26 16.85 -11.22
N GLY A 10 -26.20 15.91 -11.06
CA GLY A 10 -26.49 15.25 -9.79
C GLY A 10 -25.28 14.44 -9.32
N MET A 11 -24.80 13.54 -10.19
CA MET A 11 -23.68 12.64 -9.89
C MET A 11 -22.37 13.40 -9.55
N VAL A 12 -22.07 14.50 -10.25
CA VAL A 12 -20.87 15.30 -9.97
C VAL A 12 -20.92 15.94 -8.57
N ARG A 13 -22.09 16.40 -8.13
CA ARG A 13 -22.27 16.98 -6.80
C ARG A 13 -22.08 15.93 -5.71
N GLU A 14 -22.69 14.76 -5.88
CA GLU A 14 -22.53 13.63 -4.96
C GLU A 14 -21.07 13.19 -4.84
N LEU A 15 -20.34 13.11 -5.96
CA LEU A 15 -18.92 12.75 -5.97
C LEU A 15 -18.03 13.81 -5.29
N ALA A 16 -18.34 15.10 -5.48
CA ALA A 16 -17.62 16.19 -4.83
C ALA A 16 -17.84 16.21 -3.31
N GLU A 17 -19.05 15.89 -2.85
CA GLU A 17 -19.38 15.76 -1.43
C GLU A 17 -18.72 14.53 -0.80
N LYS A 18 -18.66 13.40 -1.51
CA LYS A 18 -18.00 12.17 -1.05
C LYS A 18 -16.47 12.31 -0.87
N LYS A 19 -15.85 13.30 -1.52
CA LYS A 19 -14.41 13.57 -1.41
C LYS A 19 -14.01 14.27 -0.09
N LYS A 20 -14.96 14.68 0.75
CA LYS A 20 -14.70 15.47 1.97
C LYS A 20 -14.62 14.66 3.27
N SER A 21 -14.79 13.34 3.23
CA SER A 21 -14.68 12.46 4.41
C SER A 21 -13.44 11.56 4.45
N ASN A 22 -12.45 11.76 3.58
CA ASN A 22 -11.12 11.16 3.77
C ASN A 22 -10.20 12.14 4.51
N VAL A 23 -10.46 12.27 5.82
CA VAL A 23 -9.51 12.82 6.79
C VAL A 23 -8.40 11.77 6.93
N ASP A 24 -7.35 11.92 6.12
CA ASP A 24 -5.94 12.02 6.55
C ASP A 24 -4.93 11.50 5.51
N ALA A 25 -4.05 12.40 5.10
CA ALA A 25 -2.66 12.17 4.69
C ALA A 25 -2.39 11.44 3.35
N GLU A 26 -2.72 12.10 2.24
CA GLU A 26 -1.98 11.93 0.98
C GLU A 26 -0.80 12.91 0.96
N THR A 27 0.17 12.72 1.86
CA THR A 27 1.51 13.31 1.67
C THR A 27 2.27 12.38 0.74
N SER A 28 2.16 12.65 -0.56
CA SER A 28 3.07 12.08 -1.56
C SER A 28 4.45 12.68 -1.35
N GLU A 29 5.26 12.02 -0.53
CA GLU A 29 6.71 12.12 -0.59
C GLU A 29 7.27 10.81 -1.14
N SER A 30 7.86 10.94 -2.32
CA SER A 30 8.67 9.93 -2.99
C SER A 30 9.88 9.54 -2.14
N SER A 31 9.68 8.58 -1.24
CA SER A 31 10.65 7.56 -0.86
C SER A 31 9.83 6.41 -0.26
N GLY A 32 9.86 5.23 -0.89
CA GLY A 32 9.05 4.07 -0.49
C GLY A 32 9.50 3.51 0.86
N GLY A 33 9.26 4.24 1.93
CA GLY A 33 9.45 3.79 3.31
C GLY A 33 8.18 3.06 3.73
N PHE A 34 8.17 1.73 3.61
CA PHE A 34 7.21 0.94 4.36
C PHE A 34 7.41 1.28 5.85
N LYS A 35 6.33 1.69 6.51
CA LYS A 35 6.35 1.93 7.95
C LYS A 35 6.39 0.57 8.65
N GLU A 36 7.21 0.45 9.69
CA GLU A 36 7.17 -0.70 10.59
C GLU A 36 5.72 -0.93 11.06
N GLY A 37 5.22 -2.18 10.99
CA GLY A 37 3.83 -2.50 11.32
C GLY A 37 2.87 -2.67 10.14
N VAL A 38 3.31 -2.40 8.91
CA VAL A 38 2.47 -2.56 7.71
C VAL A 38 2.29 -4.05 7.39
N ARG A 39 1.04 -4.51 7.23
CA ARG A 39 0.76 -5.87 6.73
C ARG A 39 1.15 -5.99 5.27
N VAL A 40 1.84 -7.07 4.93
CA VAL A 40 2.33 -7.38 3.59
C VAL A 40 1.91 -8.80 3.19
N GLN A 41 1.75 -9.02 1.88
CA GLN A 41 1.54 -10.33 1.29
C GLN A 41 2.87 -10.91 0.82
N ILE A 42 3.04 -12.21 1.02
CA ILE A 42 4.18 -12.99 0.53
C ILE A 42 3.69 -13.74 -0.71
N LEU A 43 4.35 -13.51 -1.85
CA LEU A 43 4.01 -14.12 -3.12
C LEU A 43 4.91 -15.33 -3.41
N ASP A 44 4.37 -16.32 -4.11
CA ASP A 44 5.18 -17.37 -4.70
C ASP A 44 5.99 -16.80 -5.87
N TRP A 45 7.31 -16.99 -5.83
CA TRP A 45 8.19 -16.53 -6.90
C TRP A 45 8.18 -17.46 -8.12
N ILE A 46 7.77 -18.73 -7.94
CA ILE A 46 7.82 -19.75 -9.00
C ILE A 46 6.62 -19.58 -9.94
N GLU A 47 5.47 -19.22 -9.38
CA GLU A 47 4.24 -19.04 -10.14
C GLU A 47 4.32 -17.78 -11.01
N SER A 48 3.76 -17.85 -12.21
CA SER A 48 3.72 -16.70 -13.14
C SER A 48 2.65 -15.67 -12.77
N GLU A 49 1.71 -16.05 -11.92
CA GLU A 49 0.66 -15.19 -11.40
C GLU A 49 0.99 -14.78 -9.95
N ASP A 50 0.41 -13.67 -9.48
CA ASP A 50 0.58 -13.19 -8.11
C ASP A 50 -0.18 -14.10 -7.11
N VAL A 51 0.41 -15.26 -6.80
CA VAL A 51 -0.15 -16.23 -5.86
C VAL A 51 0.32 -15.90 -4.44
N VAL A 52 -0.61 -15.50 -3.58
CA VAL A 52 -0.33 -15.23 -2.16
C VAL A 52 -0.15 -16.54 -1.39
N VAL A 53 1.04 -16.76 -0.85
CA VAL A 53 1.39 -17.94 -0.05
C VAL A 53 1.45 -17.65 1.47
N GLY A 54 1.36 -16.38 1.85
CA GLY A 54 1.31 -15.98 3.25
C GLY A 54 1.13 -14.47 3.42
N GLU A 55 0.98 -14.06 4.68
CA GLU A 55 0.96 -12.65 5.08
C GLU A 55 1.96 -12.45 6.22
N GLY A 56 2.45 -11.23 6.39
CA GLY A 56 3.33 -10.87 7.50
C GLY A 56 3.29 -9.38 7.78
N GLU A 57 4.06 -8.96 8.77
CA GLU A 57 4.22 -7.57 9.17
C GLU A 57 5.61 -7.07 8.79
N PHE A 58 5.66 -6.01 7.99
CA PHE A 58 6.90 -5.37 7.61
C PHE A 58 7.63 -4.80 8.84
N ARG A 59 8.92 -5.10 8.95
CA ARG A 59 9.81 -4.55 9.97
C ARG A 59 10.78 -3.51 9.42
N SER A 60 11.58 -3.89 8.42
CA SER A 60 12.60 -3.00 7.86
C SER A 60 13.11 -3.50 6.51
N ALA A 61 13.48 -2.57 5.62
CA ALA A 61 14.21 -2.84 4.37
C ALA A 61 15.62 -2.22 4.40
N GLU A 62 16.08 -1.73 5.55
CA GLU A 62 17.40 -1.13 5.66
C GLU A 62 18.49 -2.21 5.59
N PRO A 63 19.49 -2.13 4.69
CA PRO A 63 20.50 -3.17 4.54
C PRO A 63 21.32 -3.46 5.81
N LYS A 64 21.37 -2.49 6.74
CA LYS A 64 22.07 -2.59 8.03
C LYS A 64 21.19 -3.13 9.16
N TYR A 65 19.88 -3.26 8.96
CA TYR A 65 18.97 -3.88 9.92
C TYR A 65 19.44 -5.31 10.21
N LYS A 66 19.47 -5.68 11.50
CA LYS A 66 20.04 -6.95 11.93
C LYS A 66 18.95 -7.89 12.43
N ILE A 67 18.94 -9.09 11.88
CA ILE A 67 18.25 -10.22 12.50
C ILE A 67 19.28 -10.91 13.40
N VAL A 68 19.04 -10.85 14.71
CA VAL A 68 20.00 -11.23 15.75
C VAL A 68 21.28 -10.39 15.66
N ARG A 69 22.26 -10.79 14.85
CA ARG A 69 23.53 -10.08 14.65
C ARG A 69 23.94 -9.97 13.17
N ILE A 70 23.15 -10.53 12.27
CA ILE A 70 23.46 -10.61 10.85
C ILE A 70 22.67 -9.51 10.12
N PRO A 71 23.33 -8.61 9.37
CA PRO A 71 22.63 -7.62 8.55
C PRO A 71 21.90 -8.30 7.41
N ILE A 72 20.70 -7.82 7.08
CA ILE A 72 19.87 -8.43 6.00
C ILE A 72 20.47 -8.22 4.60
N GLY A 73 21.26 -7.16 4.39
CA GLY A 73 21.93 -6.88 3.12
C GLY A 73 21.06 -6.15 2.09
N PRO A 74 21.61 -5.86 0.90
CA PRO A 74 20.89 -5.16 -0.16
C PRO A 74 19.75 -6.03 -0.72
N ASN A 75 18.64 -5.39 -1.10
CA ASN A 75 17.45 -6.03 -1.67
C ASN A 75 16.80 -7.10 -0.77
N ALA A 76 17.03 -7.02 0.54
CA ALA A 76 16.38 -7.87 1.53
C ALA A 76 15.41 -7.06 2.39
N VAL A 77 14.39 -7.74 2.90
CA VAL A 77 13.40 -7.17 3.81
C VAL A 77 13.20 -8.07 5.01
N ALA A 78 13.08 -7.49 6.19
CA ALA A 78 12.71 -8.18 7.42
C ALA A 78 11.17 -8.12 7.58
N ILE A 79 10.57 -9.29 7.75
CA ILE A 79 9.13 -9.47 7.95
C ILE A 79 8.95 -10.41 9.16
N VAL A 80 7.93 -10.13 9.97
CA VAL A 80 7.45 -11.06 11.01
C VAL A 80 6.24 -11.79 10.45
N VAL A 81 6.25 -13.12 10.46
CA VAL A 81 5.17 -13.99 9.96
C VAL A 81 4.43 -14.62 11.14
#